data_AF-A0A2E1UZA3-F1
#
_entry.id   AF-A0A2E1UZA3-F1
#
_cell.length_a   1.000
_cell.length_b   1.000
_cell.length_c   1.000
_cell.angle_alpha   90.00
_cell.angle_beta   90.00
_cell.angle_gamma   90.00
#
_symmetry.space_group_name_H-M   'P 1'
#
loop_
_entity.id
_entity.type
_entity.pdbx_description
1 polymer ?
#
loop_
_entity_poly.entity_id
_entity_poly.type
_entity_poly.pdbx_seq_one_letter_code
_entity_poly.pdbx_strand_id
1 'polypeptide(L)'
;MKNNNDINLPSVKYKKWIILISVAIPVAVAILFGIRIPNVEPLNFLPPIYATINALTAVLLIFAFMAIKQKKITMHERLMKISIALSVVFLLMYVAYHMTSDPTPFGGKGIIKGVYFFILISHILLSIGIIPMVLVTYVRAISKLFEDHKKIAKITFPIWLYIAITGVIVYLMISPYYVN
;
A
#
# COMPACT_ATOMS: atom_id res chain seq x y z
N MET A 1 -25.99 37.22 19.97
CA MET A 1 -25.23 36.47 18.94
C MET A 1 -24.19 35.62 19.65
N LYS A 2 -24.42 34.30 19.75
CA LYS A 2 -23.42 33.32 20.20
C LYS A 2 -22.93 32.60 18.95
N ASN A 3 -21.72 32.92 18.54
CA ASN A 3 -21.14 32.50 17.27
C ASN A 3 -20.39 31.17 17.42
N ASN A 4 -20.59 30.32 16.42
CA ASN A 4 -19.85 29.11 16.06
C ASN A 4 -19.84 27.93 17.03
N ASN A 5 -20.80 27.04 16.76
CA ASN A 5 -20.72 25.61 16.94
C ASN A 5 -19.31 25.07 16.67
N ASP A 6 -18.60 24.67 17.72
CA ASP A 6 -17.48 23.74 17.62
C ASP A 6 -18.02 22.37 17.19
N ILE A 7 -18.35 22.25 15.90
CA ILE A 7 -18.59 20.94 15.30
C ILE A 7 -17.23 20.26 15.28
N ASN A 8 -16.95 19.48 16.32
CA ASN A 8 -15.85 18.54 16.38
C ASN A 8 -16.08 17.47 15.31
N LEU A 9 -15.81 17.82 14.04
CA LEU A 9 -15.91 16.92 12.91
C LEU A 9 -15.06 15.69 13.21
N PRO A 10 -15.55 14.46 12.96
CA PRO A 10 -14.78 13.25 13.18
C PRO A 10 -13.37 13.30 12.55
N SER A 11 -13.22 14.00 11.41
CA SER A 11 -11.94 14.25 10.75
C SER A 11 -10.91 14.95 11.64
N VAL A 12 -11.33 15.87 12.51
CA VAL A 12 -10.46 16.60 13.46
C VAL A 12 -9.96 15.67 14.56
N LYS A 13 -10.84 14.80 15.09
CA LYS A 13 -10.48 13.80 16.11
C LYS A 13 -9.38 12.85 15.63
N TYR A 14 -9.48 12.38 14.39
CA TYR A 14 -8.53 11.43 13.82
C TYR A 14 -7.31 12.08 13.14
N LYS A 15 -7.33 13.40 12.91
CA LYS A 15 -6.24 14.12 12.22
C LYS A 15 -4.86 13.85 12.82
N LYS A 16 -4.74 13.91 14.16
CA LYS A 16 -3.47 13.63 14.86
C LYS A 16 -2.98 12.21 14.60
N TRP A 17 -3.87 11.22 14.65
CA TRP A 17 -3.55 9.81 14.40
C TRP A 17 -3.18 9.55 12.94
N ILE A 18 -3.90 10.15 11.98
CA ILE A 18 -3.58 10.04 10.57
C ILE A 18 -2.17 10.56 10.33
N ILE A 19 -1.84 11.76 10.82
CA ILE A 19 -0.51 12.34 10.65
C ILE A 19 0.55 11.45 11.31
N LEU A 20 0.33 11.06 12.56
CA LEU A 20 1.25 10.21 13.30
C LEU A 20 1.55 8.91 12.55
N ILE A 21 0.52 8.16 12.16
CA ILE A 21 0.67 6.86 11.48
C ILE A 21 1.28 7.04 10.09
N SER A 22 0.87 8.09 9.34
CA SER A 22 1.39 8.34 7.99
C SER A 22 2.88 8.69 7.97
N VAL A 23 3.41 9.24 9.06
CA VAL A 23 4.84 9.51 9.23
C VAL A 23 5.54 8.31 9.86
N ALA A 24 4.95 7.71 10.89
CA ALA A 24 5.56 6.62 11.64
C ALA A 24 5.80 5.38 10.79
N ILE A 25 4.87 5.00 9.90
CA ILE A 25 5.04 3.80 9.07
C ILE A 25 6.25 3.93 8.12
N PRO A 26 6.36 4.96 7.25
CA PRO A 26 7.53 5.11 6.39
C PRO A 26 8.84 5.25 7.17
N VAL A 27 8.83 5.97 8.29
CA VAL A 27 10.03 6.13 9.14
C VAL A 27 10.45 4.80 9.74
N ALA A 28 9.52 4.03 10.30
CA ALA A 28 9.80 2.71 10.85
C ALA A 28 10.36 1.77 9.78
N VAL A 29 9.75 1.74 8.59
CA VAL A 29 10.26 0.94 7.46
C VAL A 29 11.68 1.35 7.08
N ALA A 30 11.96 2.65 6.97
CA ALA A 30 13.28 3.16 6.65
C ALA A 30 14.33 2.79 7.71
N ILE A 31 13.98 2.86 9.00
CA ILE A 31 14.86 2.43 10.09
C ILE A 31 15.11 0.93 10.01
N LEU A 32 14.06 0.12 9.84
CA LEU A 32 14.14 -1.34 9.80
C LEU A 32 14.99 -1.82 8.61
N PHE A 33 14.98 -1.10 7.48
CA PHE A 33 15.85 -1.40 6.35
C PHE A 33 17.34 -1.18 6.63
N GLY A 34 17.67 -0.31 7.59
CA GLY A 34 19.03 -0.14 8.09
C GLY A 34 19.47 -1.22 9.07
N ILE A 35 18.55 -2.06 9.56
CA ILE A 35 18.81 -3.11 10.55
C ILE A 35 18.95 -4.45 9.82
N ARG A 36 20.13 -5.08 9.95
CA ARG A 36 20.37 -6.44 9.51
C ARG A 36 20.27 -7.40 10.69
N ILE A 37 19.57 -8.52 10.51
CA ILE A 37 19.57 -9.61 11.47
C ILE A 37 20.71 -10.55 11.08
N PRO A 38 21.82 -10.61 11.83
CA PRO A 38 22.91 -11.52 11.52
C PRO A 38 22.54 -12.98 11.85
N ASN A 39 23.17 -13.93 11.17
CA ASN A 39 23.08 -15.37 11.45
C ASN A 39 21.66 -15.98 11.33
N VAL A 40 20.84 -15.47 10.43
CA VAL A 40 19.55 -16.07 10.07
C VAL A 40 19.51 -16.44 8.60
N GLU A 41 18.82 -17.53 8.28
CA GLU A 41 18.54 -17.92 6.89
C GLU A 41 17.73 -16.82 6.19
N PRO A 42 18.16 -16.35 5.00
CA PRO A 42 17.42 -15.36 4.23
C PRO A 42 16.01 -15.84 3.89
N LEU A 43 15.01 -14.98 4.07
CA LEU A 43 13.60 -15.33 3.83
C LEU A 43 13.24 -15.25 2.33
N ASN A 44 14.05 -15.86 1.46
CA ASN A 44 13.96 -15.78 -0.01
C ASN A 44 12.68 -16.40 -0.61
N PHE A 45 11.89 -17.10 0.19
CA PHE A 45 10.56 -17.59 -0.19
C PHE A 45 9.45 -16.53 -0.08
N LEU A 46 9.70 -15.40 0.59
CA LEU A 46 8.70 -14.34 0.79
C LEU A 46 8.38 -13.52 -0.47
N PRO A 47 9.33 -13.20 -1.37
CA PRO A 47 9.04 -12.45 -2.59
C PRO A 47 7.86 -12.93 -3.44
N PRO A 48 7.77 -14.21 -3.82
CA PRO A 48 6.59 -14.70 -4.54
C PRO A 48 5.30 -14.51 -3.72
N ILE A 49 5.33 -14.75 -2.41
CA ILE A 49 4.13 -14.67 -1.54
C ILE A 49 3.61 -13.24 -1.47
N TYR A 50 4.47 -12.26 -1.18
CA TYR A 50 4.04 -10.87 -1.09
C TYR A 50 3.65 -10.30 -2.46
N ALA A 51 4.24 -10.79 -3.56
CA ALA A 51 3.80 -10.46 -4.91
C ALA A 51 2.39 -11.03 -5.19
N THR A 52 2.10 -12.27 -4.81
CA THR A 52 0.76 -12.86 -4.92
C THR A 52 -0.27 -12.10 -4.09
N ILE A 53 0.10 -11.63 -2.90
CA ILE A 53 -0.80 -10.80 -2.06
C ILE A 53 -1.12 -9.47 -2.73
N ASN A 54 -0.16 -8.85 -3.43
CA ASN A 54 -0.41 -7.68 -4.24
C ASN A 54 -1.36 -7.98 -5.42
N ALA A 55 -1.17 -9.11 -6.10
CA ALA A 55 -2.08 -9.54 -7.17
C ALA A 55 -3.51 -9.74 -6.65
N LEU A 56 -3.66 -10.43 -5.51
CA LEU A 56 -4.96 -10.62 -4.85
C LEU A 56 -5.57 -9.27 -4.45
N THR A 57 -4.77 -8.36 -3.91
CA THR A 57 -5.20 -7.01 -3.55
C THR A 57 -5.72 -6.25 -4.76
N ALA A 58 -5.04 -6.30 -5.91
CA ALA A 58 -5.49 -5.68 -7.15
C ALA A 58 -6.86 -6.22 -7.60
N VAL A 59 -7.05 -7.55 -7.57
CA VAL A 59 -8.33 -8.20 -7.89
C VAL A 59 -9.44 -7.76 -6.94
N LEU A 60 -9.17 -7.74 -5.63
CA LEU A 60 -10.14 -7.30 -4.62
C LEU A 60 -10.52 -5.83 -4.80
N LEU A 61 -9.57 -4.95 -5.15
CA LEU A 61 -9.84 -3.54 -5.44
C LEU A 61 -10.77 -3.39 -6.65
N ILE A 62 -10.55 -4.16 -7.72
CA ILE A 62 -11.45 -4.17 -8.89
C ILE A 62 -12.85 -4.61 -8.48
N PHE A 63 -12.99 -5.70 -7.72
CA PHE A 63 -14.30 -6.14 -7.22
C PHE A 63 -14.94 -5.15 -6.25
N ALA A 64 -14.16 -4.48 -5.40
CA ALA A 64 -14.64 -3.44 -4.50
C ALA A 64 -15.19 -2.23 -5.28
N PHE A 65 -14.54 -1.88 -6.39
CA PHE A 65 -15.00 -0.84 -7.30
C PHE A 65 -16.29 -1.24 -8.02
N MET A 66 -16.38 -2.48 -8.51
CA MET A 66 -17.61 -3.00 -9.11
C MET A 66 -18.76 -3.04 -8.11
N ALA A 67 -18.51 -3.46 -6.87
CA ALA A 67 -19.50 -3.51 -5.81
C ALA A 67 -20.07 -2.12 -5.50
N ILE A 68 -19.23 -1.08 -5.37
CA ILE A 68 -19.72 0.28 -5.09
C ILE A 68 -20.49 0.86 -6.28
N LYS A 69 -20.10 0.56 -7.53
CA LYS A 69 -20.86 0.93 -8.73
C LYS A 69 -22.25 0.31 -8.76
N GLN A 70 -22.39 -0.92 -8.26
CA GLN A 70 -23.66 -1.62 -8.09
C GLN A 70 -24.40 -1.26 -6.79
N LYS A 71 -23.94 -0.25 -6.04
CA LYS A 71 -24.49 0.16 -4.73
C LYS A 71 -24.48 -0.95 -3.66
N LYS A 72 -23.65 -1.99 -3.82
CA LYS A 72 -23.44 -3.07 -2.84
C LYS A 72 -22.47 -2.63 -1.76
N ILE A 73 -22.91 -1.71 -0.88
CA ILE A 73 -22.05 -1.02 0.10
C ILE A 73 -21.36 -1.99 1.06
N THR A 74 -22.10 -2.96 1.62
CA THR A 74 -21.53 -3.95 2.56
C THR A 74 -20.42 -4.79 1.92
N MET A 75 -20.59 -5.17 0.66
CA MET A 75 -19.57 -5.91 -0.08
C MET A 75 -18.34 -5.05 -0.33
N HIS A 76 -18.53 -3.80 -0.78
CA HIS A 76 -17.44 -2.83 -0.93
C HIS A 76 -16.66 -2.68 0.38
N GLU A 77 -17.34 -2.43 1.51
CA GLU A 77 -16.70 -2.25 2.81
C GLU A 77 -15.87 -3.48 3.22
N ARG A 78 -16.43 -4.69 3.09
CA ARG A 78 -15.73 -5.94 3.40
C ARG A 78 -14.47 -6.10 2.55
N LEU A 79 -14.59 -5.90 1.24
CA LEU A 79 -13.46 -6.00 0.32
C LEU A 79 -12.38 -4.96 0.65
N MET A 80 -12.74 -3.71 0.94
CA MET A 80 -11.77 -2.70 1.35
C MET A 80 -11.04 -3.06 2.65
N LYS A 81 -11.73 -3.61 3.66
CA LYS A 81 -11.09 -4.06 4.90
C LYS A 81 -10.11 -5.21 4.63
N ILE A 82 -10.47 -6.16 3.78
CA ILE A 82 -9.59 -7.26 3.38
C ILE A 82 -8.36 -6.72 2.63
N SER A 83 -8.53 -5.79 1.68
CA SER A 83 -7.42 -5.15 0.96
C SER A 83 -6.45 -4.41 1.89
N ILE A 84 -6.97 -3.70 2.91
CA ILE A 84 -6.13 -3.07 3.94
C ILE A 84 -5.35 -4.12 4.72
N ALA A 85 -6.02 -5.18 5.19
CA ALA A 85 -5.36 -6.25 5.95
C ALA A 85 -4.26 -6.93 5.13
N LEU A 86 -4.53 -7.27 3.87
CA LEU A 86 -3.53 -7.82 2.96
C LEU A 86 -2.35 -6.88 2.74
N SER A 87 -2.59 -5.56 2.63
CA SER A 87 -1.51 -4.57 2.48
C SER A 87 -0.62 -4.47 3.73
N VAL A 88 -1.19 -4.66 4.93
CA VAL A 88 -0.42 -4.73 6.18
C VAL A 88 0.43 -6.01 6.21
N VAL A 89 -0.16 -7.17 5.88
CA VAL A 89 0.57 -8.44 5.83
C VAL A 89 1.69 -8.39 4.79
N PHE A 90 1.42 -7.82 3.60
CA PHE A 90 2.42 -7.52 2.58
C PHE A 90 3.60 -6.74 3.17
N LEU A 91 3.33 -5.62 3.84
CA LEU A 91 4.37 -4.75 4.39
C LEU A 91 5.24 -5.48 5.42
N LEU A 92 4.64 -6.28 6.29
CA LEU A 92 5.37 -7.05 7.30
C LEU A 92 6.33 -8.06 6.64
N MET A 93 5.87 -8.82 5.64
CA MET A 93 6.74 -9.76 4.92
C MET A 93 7.82 -9.03 4.12
N TYR A 94 7.49 -7.92 3.47
CA TYR A 94 8.44 -7.12 2.71
C TYR A 94 9.58 -6.60 3.59
N VAL A 95 9.25 -6.12 4.80
CA VAL A 95 10.24 -5.70 5.80
C VAL A 95 11.05 -6.89 6.31
N ALA A 96 10.41 -8.00 6.67
CA ALA A 96 11.11 -9.19 7.15
C ALA A 96 12.14 -9.72 6.12
N TYR A 97 11.77 -9.75 4.84
CA TYR A 97 12.68 -10.11 3.75
C TYR A 97 13.89 -9.15 3.68
N HIS A 98 13.68 -7.83 3.65
CA HIS A 98 14.80 -6.88 3.52
C HIS A 98 15.72 -6.83 4.74
N MET A 99 15.21 -7.19 5.93
CA MET A 99 16.03 -7.30 7.13
C MET A 99 16.92 -8.57 7.16
N THR A 100 16.62 -9.57 6.33
CA THR A 100 17.28 -10.89 6.32
C THR A 100 17.98 -11.24 5.01
N SER A 101 17.71 -10.53 3.93
CA SER A 101 18.24 -10.81 2.59
C SER A 101 18.93 -9.59 1.99
N ASP A 102 20.00 -9.80 1.23
CA ASP A 102 20.62 -8.73 0.47
C ASP A 102 19.77 -8.28 -0.73
N PRO A 103 19.82 -6.98 -1.10
CA PRO A 103 19.12 -6.50 -2.27
C PRO A 103 19.58 -7.22 -3.53
N THR A 104 18.63 -7.78 -4.28
CA THR A 104 18.91 -8.39 -5.57
C THR A 104 19.12 -7.30 -6.62
N PRO A 105 20.28 -7.23 -7.28
CA PRO A 105 20.49 -6.26 -8.35
C PRO A 105 19.73 -6.69 -9.62
N PHE A 106 19.08 -5.74 -10.28
CA PHE A 106 18.43 -6.01 -11.56
C PHE A 106 19.48 -6.18 -12.67
N GLY A 107 19.56 -7.38 -13.26
CA GLY A 107 20.59 -7.75 -14.25
C GLY A 107 20.28 -7.37 -15.71
N GLY A 108 19.09 -6.83 -16.00
CA GLY A 108 18.69 -6.46 -17.35
C GLY A 108 19.50 -5.31 -17.95
N LYS A 109 19.67 -5.30 -19.29
CA LYS A 109 20.47 -4.30 -20.03
C LYS A 109 19.63 -3.57 -21.09
N GLY A 110 20.04 -2.36 -21.48
CA GLY A 110 19.35 -1.58 -22.51
C GLY A 110 17.98 -1.05 -22.05
N ILE A 111 17.00 -1.03 -22.95
CA ILE A 111 15.68 -0.40 -22.72
C ILE A 111 14.94 -1.01 -21.52
N ILE A 112 15.02 -2.34 -21.33
CA ILE A 112 14.31 -3.02 -20.24
C ILE A 112 14.78 -2.57 -18.85
N LYS A 113 16.04 -2.15 -18.72
CA LYS A 113 16.58 -1.57 -17.48
C LYS A 113 15.91 -0.24 -17.16
N GLY A 114 15.74 0.63 -18.16
CA GLY A 114 15.02 1.90 -18.02
C GLY A 114 13.56 1.68 -17.62
N VAL A 115 12.87 0.75 -18.27
CA VAL A 115 11.48 0.39 -17.95
C VAL A 115 11.36 -0.12 -16.52
N TYR A 116 12.26 -1.02 -16.10
CA TYR A 116 12.27 -1.55 -14.74
C TYR A 116 12.41 -0.44 -13.69
N PHE A 117 13.41 0.43 -13.82
CA PHE A 117 13.64 1.48 -12.84
C PHE A 117 12.55 2.55 -12.87
N PHE A 118 11.97 2.86 -14.03
CA PHE A 118 10.81 3.75 -14.10
C PHE A 118 9.64 3.20 -13.28
N ILE A 119 9.27 1.93 -13.50
CA ILE A 119 8.17 1.27 -12.75
C ILE A 119 8.51 1.14 -11.27
N LEU A 120 9.74 0.75 -10.93
CA LEU A 120 10.17 0.57 -9.54
C LEU A 120 10.12 1.89 -8.77
N ILE A 121 10.70 2.95 -9.33
CA ILE A 121 10.76 4.27 -8.67
C ILE A 121 9.36 4.84 -8.52
N SER A 122 8.53 4.81 -9.58
CA SER A 122 7.15 5.29 -9.49
C SER A 122 6.34 4.48 -8.48
N HIS A 123 6.51 3.16 -8.44
CA HIS A 123 5.86 2.28 -7.47
C HIS A 123 6.23 2.65 -6.03
N ILE A 124 7.52 2.86 -5.73
CA ILE A 124 7.99 3.21 -4.38
C ILE A 124 7.43 4.58 -3.95
N LEU A 125 7.55 5.60 -4.79
CA LEU A 125 7.09 6.95 -4.46
C LEU A 125 5.58 6.99 -4.22
N LEU A 126 4.80 6.33 -5.09
CA LEU A 126 3.36 6.23 -4.93
C LEU A 126 2.96 5.38 -3.71
N SER A 127 3.72 4.34 -3.36
CA SER A 127 3.48 3.51 -2.18
C SER A 127 3.73 4.28 -0.86
N ILE A 128 4.64 5.25 -0.83
CA ILE A 128 4.78 6.13 0.34
C ILE A 128 3.56 7.08 0.42
N GLY A 129 3.18 7.68 -0.71
CA GLY A 129 2.06 8.61 -0.78
C GLY A 129 0.68 7.98 -0.52
N ILE A 130 0.50 6.69 -0.81
CA ILE A 130 -0.81 6.02 -0.67
C ILE A 130 -1.21 5.84 0.79
N ILE A 131 -0.26 5.74 1.72
CA ILE A 131 -0.51 5.48 3.15
C ILE A 131 -1.43 6.56 3.74
N PRO A 132 -1.09 7.86 3.71
CA PRO A 132 -1.99 8.90 4.21
C PRO A 132 -3.33 8.93 3.44
N MET A 133 -3.33 8.66 2.14
CA MET A 133 -4.54 8.68 1.32
C MET A 133 -5.53 7.58 1.73
N VAL A 134 -5.06 6.36 1.94
CA VAL A 134 -5.88 5.23 2.40
C VAL A 134 -6.39 5.48 3.81
N LEU A 135 -5.55 6.00 4.72
CA LEU A 135 -5.97 6.35 6.08
C LEU A 135 -7.06 7.41 6.10
N VAL A 136 -6.89 8.51 5.35
CA VAL A 136 -7.92 9.56 5.24
C VAL A 136 -9.20 9.00 4.61
N THR A 137 -9.09 8.21 3.55
CA THR A 137 -10.24 7.59 2.87
C THR A 137 -11.01 6.66 3.81
N TYR A 138 -10.31 5.86 4.60
CA TYR A 138 -10.88 4.94 5.58
C TYR A 138 -11.53 5.69 6.76
N VAL A 139 -10.84 6.67 7.33
CA VAL A 139 -11.37 7.51 8.42
C VAL A 139 -12.67 8.21 7.99
N ARG A 140 -12.72 8.73 6.76
CA ARG A 140 -13.95 9.35 6.22
C ARG A 140 -15.09 8.34 6.09
N ALA A 141 -14.80 7.08 5.73
CA ALA A 141 -15.81 6.03 5.64
C ALA A 141 -16.39 5.69 7.03
N ILE A 142 -15.55 5.42 8.03
CA ILE A 142 -16.01 5.10 9.41
C ILE A 142 -16.69 6.29 10.10
N SER A 143 -16.33 7.51 9.69
CA SER A 143 -16.95 8.76 10.15
C SER A 143 -18.26 9.09 9.44
N LYS A 144 -18.73 8.24 8.52
CA LYS A 144 -19.92 8.47 7.69
C LYS A 144 -19.85 9.74 6.82
N LEU A 145 -18.65 10.25 6.54
CA LEU A 145 -18.40 11.40 5.67
C LEU A 145 -18.29 10.95 4.20
N PHE A 146 -19.36 10.35 3.68
CA PHE A 146 -19.32 9.64 2.40
C PHE A 146 -19.05 10.54 1.19
N GLU A 147 -19.52 11.79 1.21
CA GLU A 147 -19.23 12.73 0.11
C GLU A 147 -17.74 13.06 0.02
N ASP A 148 -17.09 13.31 1.16
CA ASP A 148 -15.65 13.56 1.18
C ASP A 148 -14.83 12.29 0.98
N HIS A 149 -15.33 11.13 1.42
CA HIS A 149 -14.76 9.82 1.09
C HIS A 149 -14.72 9.62 -0.43
N LYS A 150 -15.85 9.85 -1.14
CA LYS A 150 -15.93 9.69 -2.61
C LYS A 150 -14.92 10.59 -3.33
N LYS A 151 -14.76 11.85 -2.90
CA LYS A 151 -13.82 12.80 -3.52
C LYS A 151 -12.38 12.27 -3.50
N ILE A 152 -11.90 11.81 -2.35
CA ILE A 152 -10.53 11.29 -2.22
C ILE A 152 -10.39 9.86 -2.78
N ALA A 153 -11.43 9.04 -2.68
CA ALA A 153 -11.42 7.67 -3.20
C ALA A 153 -11.22 7.62 -4.72
N LYS A 154 -11.73 8.62 -5.48
CA LYS A 154 -11.50 8.74 -6.93
C LYS A 154 -10.01 8.87 -7.31
N ILE A 155 -9.17 9.36 -6.39
CA ILE A 155 -7.72 9.49 -6.59
C ILE A 155 -6.98 8.32 -5.92
N THR A 156 -7.40 7.94 -4.71
CA THR A 156 -6.79 6.85 -3.93
C THR A 156 -6.91 5.51 -4.67
N PHE A 157 -8.08 5.21 -5.23
CA PHE A 157 -8.34 3.95 -5.93
C PHE A 157 -7.37 3.68 -7.10
N PRO A 158 -7.22 4.57 -8.11
CA PRO A 158 -6.32 4.29 -9.23
C PRO A 158 -4.85 4.20 -8.80
N ILE A 159 -4.41 5.01 -7.82
CA ILE A 159 -3.04 4.90 -7.30
C ILE A 159 -2.83 3.56 -6.58
N TRP A 160 -3.77 3.16 -5.73
CA TRP A 160 -3.67 1.89 -5.02
C TRP A 160 -3.70 0.69 -5.97
N LEU A 161 -4.55 0.72 -6.99
CA LEU A 161 -4.59 -0.31 -8.02
C LEU A 161 -3.28 -0.34 -8.82
N TYR A 162 -2.74 0.83 -9.19
CA TYR A 162 -1.45 0.93 -9.87
C TYR A 162 -0.31 0.29 -9.07
N ILE A 163 -0.16 0.63 -7.78
CA ILE A 163 0.91 0.06 -6.96
C ILE A 163 0.72 -1.45 -6.75
N ALA A 164 -0.52 -1.93 -6.56
CA ALA A 164 -0.78 -3.36 -6.41
C ALA A 164 -0.39 -4.15 -7.68
N ILE A 165 -0.73 -3.63 -8.87
CA ILE A 165 -0.35 -4.26 -10.15
C ILE A 165 1.16 -4.15 -10.38
N THR A 166 1.74 -2.97 -10.21
CA THR A 166 3.17 -2.76 -10.47
C THR A 166 4.06 -3.51 -9.49
N GLY A 167 3.61 -3.79 -8.27
CA GLY A 167 4.34 -4.66 -7.34
C GLY A 167 4.52 -6.08 -7.89
N VAL A 168 3.50 -6.61 -8.57
CA VAL A 168 3.59 -7.90 -9.27
C VAL A 168 4.54 -7.81 -10.45
N ILE A 169 4.43 -6.75 -11.26
CA ILE A 169 5.28 -6.54 -12.43
C ILE A 169 6.75 -6.43 -12.02
N VAL A 170 7.07 -5.63 -11.01
CA VAL A 170 8.43 -5.48 -10.46
C VAL A 170 8.97 -6.84 -10.03
N TYR A 171 8.17 -7.64 -9.31
CA TYR A 171 8.56 -9.00 -8.92
C TYR A 171 8.85 -9.87 -10.14
N LEU A 172 7.96 -9.93 -11.13
CA LEU A 172 8.15 -10.76 -12.34
C LEU A 172 9.37 -10.33 -13.15
N MET A 173 9.67 -9.02 -13.19
CA MET A 173 10.84 -8.51 -13.89
C MET A 173 12.14 -8.88 -13.17
N ILE A 174 12.17 -8.77 -11.83
CA ILE A 174 13.38 -9.06 -11.06
C ILE A 174 13.57 -10.55 -10.77
N SER A 175 12.51 -11.36 -10.85
CA SER A 175 12.54 -12.77 -10.43
C SER A 175 13.62 -13.64 -11.08
N PRO A 176 13.98 -13.46 -12.37
CA PRO A 176 15.07 -14.24 -12.97
C PRO A 176 16.45 -13.96 -12.39
N TYR A 177 16.60 -12.88 -11.61
CA TYR A 177 17.87 -12.46 -11.01
C TYR A 177 18.00 -12.82 -9.54
N TYR A 178 16.98 -13.44 -8.93
CA TYR A 178 17.18 -14.06 -7.61
C TYR A 178 18.21 -15.17 -7.74
N VAL A 179 19.24 -15.12 -6.88
CA VAL A 179 20.24 -16.18 -6.80
C VAL A 179 19.60 -17.35 -6.07
N ASN A 180 19.49 -18.50 -6.75
CA ASN A 180 19.13 -19.77 -6.13
C ASN A 180 20.29 -20.31 -5.32
#